data_AF-A0A2T2TCE4-F1
#
_entry.id   AF-A0A2T2TCE4-F1
#
_cell.length_a   1.000
_cell.length_b   1.000
_cell.length_c   1.000
_cell.angle_alpha   90.00
_cell.angle_beta   90.00
_cell.angle_gamma   90.00
#
_symmetry.space_group_name_H-M   'P 1'
#
loop_
_entity.id
_entity.type
_entity.pdbx_description
1 polymer ?
#
loop_
_entity_poly.entity_id
_entity_poly.type
_entity_poly.pdbx_seq_one_letter_code
_entity_poly.pdbx_strand_id
1 'polypeptide(L)'
;MSEWSYSEEELDEYFSDRETRRRARADEGTLSRPTSGLRGFFHQQFAAPEKAQAATALTVIVGVTLIGVLGFGIYIWTLADDIPTTERLEDPDMQLATIAYTADGEELARYARQNRSSVPYDSIATPVKQALIATEDQRFYEHWGVDPQAIVAAVADMLTGGFRGASTISQQLARNLYNEEVGRAVTIPRKTKEMVTAVELERRYTKREIIEMYLNTVNFGGNVYGIESAAQTYYGRRAAKLDTLQAATLIGMLRATSYYNPVRNPQHAKQRRNVVLRLMRERGFIGAP
;
A
#
# COMPACT_ATOMS: atom_id res chain seq x y z
N MET A 1 32.34 46.68 35.65
CA MET A 1 31.13 47.52 35.78
C MET A 1 31.60 48.95 35.64
N SER A 2 31.39 49.57 34.48
CA SER A 2 31.73 50.99 34.27
C SER A 2 30.64 51.83 34.92
N GLU A 3 31.00 52.65 35.90
CA GLU A 3 30.07 53.60 36.52
C GLU A 3 29.72 54.68 35.49
N TRP A 4 28.48 54.63 34.98
CA TRP A 4 27.90 55.71 34.22
C TRP A 4 27.32 56.72 35.22
N SER A 5 28.05 57.79 35.45
CA SER A 5 27.58 58.95 36.23
C SER A 5 27.36 60.09 35.25
N TYR A 6 26.10 60.52 35.11
CA TYR A 6 25.79 61.76 34.39
C TYR A 6 26.33 62.94 35.18
N SER A 7 26.88 63.93 34.47
CA SER A 7 27.26 65.20 35.08
C SER A 7 26.01 65.99 35.49
N GLU A 8 26.09 66.84 36.51
CA GLU A 8 24.94 67.67 36.91
C GLU A 8 24.48 68.61 35.79
N GLU A 9 25.39 69.07 34.94
CA GLU A 9 25.06 69.86 33.73
C GLU A 9 24.20 69.05 32.74
N GLU A 10 24.54 67.79 32.49
CA GLU A 10 23.74 66.93 31.59
C GLU A 10 22.35 66.63 32.16
N LEU A 11 22.23 66.48 33.47
CA LEU A 11 20.95 66.29 34.14
C LEU A 11 20.09 67.55 34.05
N ASP A 12 20.69 68.72 34.32
CA ASP A 12 19.97 69.99 34.28
C ASP A 12 19.48 70.29 32.86
N GLU A 13 20.31 70.08 31.84
CA GLU A 13 19.94 70.23 30.42
C GLU A 13 18.81 69.25 30.00
N TYR A 14 18.84 68.02 30.51
CA TYR A 14 17.80 67.03 30.26
C TYR A 14 16.45 67.40 30.91
N PHE A 15 16.45 68.01 32.10
CA PHE A 15 15.22 68.38 32.79
C PHE A 15 14.69 69.76 32.40
N SER A 16 15.57 70.69 32.00
CA SER A 16 15.21 72.07 31.64
C SER A 16 14.70 72.21 30.21
N ASP A 17 15.27 71.47 29.25
CA ASP A 17 14.88 71.57 27.85
C ASP A 17 13.88 70.48 27.45
N ARG A 18 12.86 70.87 26.68
CA ARG A 18 11.79 69.99 26.20
C ARG A 18 12.19 69.32 24.89
N GLU A 19 13.10 69.90 24.11
CA GLU A 19 13.59 69.31 22.86
C GLU A 19 14.59 68.17 23.11
N THR A 20 15.54 68.33 24.03
CA THR A 20 16.48 67.26 24.45
C THR A 20 15.74 66.00 24.90
N ARG A 21 14.70 66.13 25.73
CA ARG A 21 13.83 64.99 26.14
C ARG A 21 13.15 64.32 24.96
N ARG A 22 12.82 65.08 23.92
CA ARG A 22 12.16 64.56 22.72
C ARG A 22 13.15 63.82 21.81
N ARG A 23 14.40 64.27 21.74
CA ARG A 23 15.50 63.60 21.01
C ARG A 23 15.95 62.32 21.73
N ALA A 24 16.12 62.36 23.05
CA ALA A 24 16.48 61.17 23.84
C ALA A 24 15.44 60.04 23.72
N ARG A 25 14.14 60.37 23.74
CA ARG A 25 13.06 59.39 23.48
C ARG A 25 13.00 58.90 22.03
N ALA A 26 13.44 59.72 21.07
CA ALA A 26 13.52 59.30 19.67
C ALA A 26 14.65 58.28 19.47
N ASP A 27 15.79 58.49 20.13
CA ASP A 27 16.93 57.55 20.08
C ASP A 27 16.65 56.23 20.83
N GLU A 28 15.87 56.25 21.91
CA GLU A 28 15.38 55.03 22.60
C GLU A 28 14.46 54.17 21.69
N GLY A 29 13.74 54.80 20.76
CA GLY A 29 12.89 54.12 19.76
C GLY A 29 13.68 53.37 18.67
N THR A 30 14.99 53.61 18.57
CA THR A 30 15.90 53.00 17.58
C THR A 30 16.80 51.90 18.13
N LEU A 31 16.53 51.40 19.34
CA LEU A 31 17.09 50.13 19.80
C LEU A 31 16.53 49.00 18.92
N SER A 32 17.27 48.70 17.87
CA SER A 32 17.05 47.58 16.95
C SER A 32 16.85 46.30 17.77
N ARG A 33 15.60 45.85 17.89
CA ARG A 33 15.29 44.52 18.45
C ARG A 33 16.07 43.49 17.61
N PRO A 34 16.90 42.63 18.21
CA PRO A 34 17.77 41.75 17.44
C PRO A 34 16.91 40.76 16.63
N THR A 35 16.88 40.93 15.31
CA THR A 35 16.19 40.05 14.35
C THR A 35 17.06 38.86 13.92
N SER A 36 18.29 38.75 14.42
CA SER A 36 19.21 37.67 14.06
C SER A 36 19.16 36.51 15.05
N GLY A 37 18.53 35.41 14.62
CA GLY A 37 18.47 34.13 15.33
C GLY A 37 17.23 33.34 14.93
N LEU A 38 17.16 32.05 15.27
CA LEU A 38 15.99 31.18 15.00
C LEU A 38 14.68 31.91 15.32
N ARG A 39 14.59 32.55 16.49
CA ARG A 39 13.41 33.33 16.91
C ARG A 39 13.04 34.47 15.95
N GLY A 40 14.00 35.18 15.37
CA GLY A 40 13.75 36.26 14.39
C GLY A 40 13.31 35.75 13.03
N PHE A 41 13.84 34.59 12.60
CA PHE A 41 13.40 33.88 11.40
C PHE A 41 11.94 33.42 11.50
N PHE A 42 11.55 32.82 12.65
CA PHE A 42 10.14 32.48 12.92
C PHE A 42 9.27 33.75 12.94
N HIS A 43 9.72 34.84 13.59
CA HIS A 43 8.91 36.06 13.69
C HIS A 43 8.62 36.74 12.35
N GLN A 44 9.56 36.73 11.40
CA GLN A 44 9.37 37.28 10.06
C GLN A 44 8.59 36.34 9.12
N GLN A 45 8.77 35.02 9.23
CA GLN A 45 7.99 34.07 8.42
C GLN A 45 6.51 33.99 8.83
N PHE A 46 6.18 34.22 10.11
CA PHE A 46 4.82 34.16 10.65
C PHE A 46 4.17 35.53 10.91
N ALA A 47 4.76 36.63 10.45
CA ALA A 47 4.17 37.97 10.56
C ALA A 47 2.96 38.20 9.64
N ALA A 48 2.88 37.45 8.54
CA ALA A 48 1.70 37.48 7.65
C ALA A 48 0.62 36.54 8.23
N PRO A 49 -0.61 37.03 8.50
CA PRO A 49 -1.66 36.24 9.15
C PRO A 49 -2.02 34.97 8.35
N GLU A 50 -1.94 35.01 7.02
CA GLU A 50 -2.16 33.84 6.16
C GLU A 50 -1.07 32.76 6.33
N LYS A 51 0.20 33.16 6.51
CA LYS A 51 1.32 32.23 6.76
C LYS A 51 1.27 31.63 8.17
N ALA A 52 0.83 32.42 9.15
CA ALA A 52 0.61 31.95 10.52
C ALA A 52 -0.54 30.93 10.60
N GLN A 53 -1.65 31.18 9.90
CA GLN A 53 -2.78 30.24 9.80
C GLN A 53 -2.41 28.95 9.07
N ALA A 54 -1.63 29.03 7.99
CA ALA A 54 -1.12 27.84 7.31
C ALA A 54 -0.18 27.01 8.21
N ALA A 55 0.66 27.68 9.01
CA ALA A 55 1.57 27.02 9.93
C ALA A 55 0.86 26.32 11.08
N THR A 56 -0.15 26.96 11.66
CA THR A 56 -0.97 26.35 12.70
C THR A 56 -1.78 25.20 12.16
N ALA A 57 -2.40 25.33 10.98
CA ALA A 57 -3.09 24.23 10.30
C ALA A 57 -2.16 23.04 10.02
N LEU A 58 -0.95 23.29 9.50
CA LEU A 58 0.06 22.25 9.26
C LEU A 58 0.48 21.58 10.57
N THR A 59 0.70 22.35 11.64
CA THR A 59 1.07 21.82 12.96
C THR A 59 -0.03 20.94 13.53
N VAL A 60 -1.30 21.34 13.38
CA VAL A 60 -2.46 20.54 13.79
C VAL A 60 -2.54 19.25 12.98
N ILE A 61 -2.38 19.31 11.65
CA ILE A 61 -2.38 18.13 10.78
C ILE A 61 -1.27 17.17 11.18
N VAL A 62 -0.04 17.66 11.37
CA VAL A 62 1.11 16.85 11.80
C VAL A 62 0.85 16.24 13.18
N GLY A 63 0.33 17.02 14.13
CA GLY A 63 0.00 16.54 15.48
C GLY A 63 -1.05 15.43 15.46
N VAL A 64 -2.16 15.63 14.74
CA VAL A 64 -3.21 14.62 14.56
C VAL A 64 -2.66 13.37 13.87
N THR A 65 -1.81 13.55 12.84
CA THR A 65 -1.17 12.43 12.14
C THR A 65 -0.28 11.62 13.08
N LEU A 66 0.56 12.28 13.89
CA LEU A 66 1.43 11.61 14.85
C LEU A 66 0.64 10.86 15.92
N ILE A 67 -0.43 11.46 16.45
CA ILE A 67 -1.33 10.79 17.41
C ILE A 67 -1.99 9.57 16.74
N GLY A 68 -2.45 9.70 15.49
CA GLY A 68 -3.03 8.61 14.72
C GLY A 68 -2.04 7.47 14.49
N VAL A 69 -0.79 7.77 14.11
CA VAL A 69 0.28 6.76 13.94
C VAL A 69 0.60 6.09 15.27
N LEU A 70 0.72 6.85 16.36
CA LEU A 70 0.96 6.30 17.69
C LEU A 70 -0.19 5.38 18.13
N GLY A 71 -1.44 5.84 17.99
CA GLY A 71 -2.62 5.06 18.33
C GLY A 71 -2.75 3.79 17.47
N PHE A 72 -2.45 3.88 16.19
CA PHE A 72 -2.37 2.72 15.31
C PHE A 72 -1.26 1.76 15.74
N GLY A 73 -0.09 2.26 16.13
CA GLY A 73 1.01 1.45 16.66
C GLY A 73 0.63 0.71 17.94
N ILE A 74 -0.04 1.39 18.88
CA ILE A 74 -0.57 0.77 20.11
C ILE A 74 -1.60 -0.31 19.75
N TYR A 75 -2.50 -0.02 18.81
CA TYR A 75 -3.49 -0.99 18.34
C TYR A 75 -2.82 -2.24 17.73
N ILE A 76 -1.82 -2.06 16.86
CA ILE A 76 -1.03 -3.19 16.33
C ILE A 76 -0.37 -3.98 17.47
N TRP A 77 0.20 -3.29 18.46
CA TRP A 77 0.83 -3.95 19.60
C TRP A 77 -0.16 -4.81 20.39
N THR A 78 -1.40 -4.35 20.58
CA THR A 78 -2.47 -5.16 21.21
C THR A 78 -2.90 -6.38 20.38
N LEU A 79 -2.61 -6.36 19.07
CA LEU A 79 -2.91 -7.46 18.15
C LEU A 79 -1.70 -8.37 17.90
N ALA A 80 -0.51 -8.05 18.45
CA ALA A 80 0.74 -8.71 18.12
C ALA A 80 0.73 -10.22 18.41
N ASP A 81 0.08 -10.62 19.50
CA ASP A 81 -0.05 -12.03 19.91
C ASP A 81 -0.97 -12.83 18.97
N ASP A 82 -1.79 -12.14 18.18
CA ASP A 82 -2.83 -12.69 17.29
C ASP A 82 -2.41 -12.73 15.81
N ILE A 83 -1.16 -12.34 15.52
CA ILE A 83 -0.60 -12.30 14.16
C ILE A 83 -0.07 -13.69 13.82
N PRO A 84 -0.48 -14.28 12.68
CA PRO A 84 0.00 -15.61 12.32
C PRO A 84 1.51 -15.63 12.16
N THR A 85 2.18 -16.57 12.83
CA THR A 85 3.60 -16.82 12.61
C THR A 85 3.80 -17.45 11.23
N THR A 86 4.83 -16.99 10.51
CA THR A 86 5.09 -17.46 9.13
C THR A 86 5.76 -18.84 9.07
N GLU A 87 6.06 -19.46 10.21
CA GLU A 87 6.71 -20.78 10.32
C GLU A 87 5.94 -21.88 9.58
N ARG A 88 4.61 -21.76 9.43
CA ARG A 88 3.78 -22.67 8.62
C ARG A 88 4.05 -22.62 7.10
N LEU A 89 4.81 -21.66 6.60
CA LEU A 89 5.22 -21.61 5.18
C LEU A 89 6.52 -22.36 4.91
N GLU A 90 7.29 -22.65 5.96
CA GLU A 90 8.50 -23.47 5.85
C GLU A 90 8.15 -24.97 5.85
N ASP A 91 6.99 -25.33 6.40
CA ASP A 91 6.41 -26.68 6.34
C ASP A 91 4.88 -26.62 6.08
N PRO A 92 4.45 -26.24 4.85
CA PRO A 92 3.05 -26.34 4.51
C PRO A 92 2.70 -27.83 4.43
N ASP A 93 1.76 -28.30 5.24
CA ASP A 93 1.11 -29.61 5.09
C ASP A 93 0.66 -29.76 3.63
N MET A 94 1.53 -30.33 2.80
CA MET A 94 1.27 -30.53 1.38
C MET A 94 0.20 -31.61 1.34
N GLN A 95 -1.06 -31.19 1.25
CA GLN A 95 -2.18 -32.08 0.97
C GLN A 95 -2.02 -32.55 -0.48
N LEU A 96 -1.12 -33.53 -0.66
CA LEU A 96 -0.77 -34.12 -1.93
C LEU A 96 -2.03 -34.67 -2.61
N ALA A 97 -2.14 -34.42 -3.91
CA ALA A 97 -3.24 -34.92 -4.70
C ALA A 97 -3.09 -36.42 -4.95
N THR A 98 -4.15 -37.19 -4.72
CA THR A 98 -4.24 -38.56 -5.22
C THR A 98 -4.59 -38.51 -6.71
N ILE A 99 -3.75 -39.07 -7.57
CA ILE A 99 -3.98 -39.10 -9.03
C ILE A 99 -4.42 -40.51 -9.41
N ALA A 100 -5.57 -40.64 -10.05
CA ALA A 100 -6.05 -41.87 -10.67
C ALA A 100 -5.57 -41.90 -12.13
N TYR A 101 -4.90 -42.98 -12.52
CA TYR A 101 -4.45 -43.23 -13.89
C TYR A 101 -5.28 -44.34 -14.52
N THR A 102 -5.46 -44.29 -15.84
CA THR A 102 -5.93 -45.42 -16.63
C THR A 102 -4.86 -46.53 -16.67
N ALA A 103 -5.23 -47.73 -17.14
CA ALA A 103 -4.28 -48.84 -17.30
C ALA A 103 -3.19 -48.57 -18.34
N ASP A 104 -3.46 -47.67 -19.29
CA ASP A 104 -2.53 -47.16 -20.30
C ASP A 104 -1.73 -45.91 -19.84
N GLY A 105 -1.93 -45.44 -18.61
CA GLY A 105 -1.11 -44.40 -17.98
C GLY A 105 -1.59 -42.97 -18.23
N GLU A 106 -2.77 -42.76 -18.81
CA GLU A 106 -3.40 -41.44 -18.92
C GLU A 106 -4.06 -41.05 -17.58
N GLU A 107 -3.99 -39.76 -17.22
CA GLU A 107 -4.60 -39.26 -15.99
C GLU A 107 -6.14 -39.21 -16.13
N LEU A 108 -6.86 -40.02 -15.35
CA LEU A 108 -8.32 -40.05 -15.31
C LEU A 108 -8.91 -38.93 -14.46
N ALA A 109 -8.41 -38.80 -13.24
CA ALA A 109 -8.98 -37.91 -12.24
C ALA A 109 -7.97 -37.63 -11.13
N ARG A 110 -8.03 -36.42 -10.58
CA ARG A 110 -7.17 -35.99 -9.48
C ARG A 110 -8.03 -35.62 -8.28
N TYR A 111 -7.89 -36.39 -7.20
CA TYR A 111 -8.58 -36.22 -5.93
C TYR A 111 -7.65 -35.52 -4.94
N ALA A 112 -7.87 -34.22 -4.75
CA ALA A 112 -7.20 -33.43 -3.72
C ALA A 112 -8.23 -32.54 -3.03
N ARG A 113 -8.04 -32.26 -1.73
CA ARG A 113 -8.83 -31.21 -1.04
C ARG A 113 -8.66 -29.84 -1.72
N GLN A 114 -7.52 -29.63 -2.36
CA GLN A 114 -7.24 -28.52 -3.28
C GLN A 114 -6.39 -29.04 -4.44
N ASN A 115 -6.88 -28.94 -5.68
CA ASN A 115 -6.10 -29.36 -6.86
C ASN A 115 -4.95 -28.37 -7.14
N ARG A 116 -3.83 -28.49 -6.43
CA ARG A 116 -2.65 -27.64 -6.57
C ARG A 116 -1.55 -28.37 -7.34
N SER A 117 -1.26 -27.91 -8.55
CA SER A 117 0.01 -28.19 -9.23
C SER A 117 0.92 -26.98 -9.06
N SER A 118 1.88 -27.06 -8.14
CA SER A 118 2.83 -25.97 -7.91
C SER A 118 3.77 -25.85 -9.11
N VAL A 119 3.89 -24.65 -9.66
CA VAL A 119 4.85 -24.34 -10.73
C VAL A 119 5.79 -23.23 -10.30
N PRO A 120 7.10 -23.35 -10.59
CA PRO A 120 8.06 -22.30 -10.25
C PRO A 120 7.79 -21.04 -11.10
N TYR A 121 8.20 -19.88 -10.60
CA TYR A 121 7.97 -18.56 -11.21
C TYR A 121 8.40 -18.48 -12.68
N ASP A 122 9.50 -19.15 -13.03
CA ASP A 122 10.05 -19.16 -14.38
C ASP A 122 9.25 -20.07 -15.34
N SER A 123 8.45 -21.00 -14.80
CA SER A 123 7.49 -21.81 -15.56
C SER A 123 6.12 -21.14 -15.70
N ILE A 124 5.96 -19.91 -15.24
CA ILE A 124 4.74 -19.11 -15.43
C ILE A 124 4.97 -18.13 -16.59
N ALA A 125 4.06 -18.14 -17.57
CA ALA A 125 4.17 -17.26 -18.73
C ALA A 125 4.22 -15.77 -18.31
N THR A 126 5.11 -15.00 -18.94
CA THR A 126 5.29 -13.56 -18.67
C THR A 126 3.98 -12.76 -18.71
N PRO A 127 3.07 -12.98 -19.69
CA PRO A 127 1.80 -12.25 -19.73
C PRO A 127 0.92 -12.47 -18.49
N VAL A 128 1.01 -13.61 -17.80
CA VAL A 128 0.27 -13.87 -16.55
C VAL A 128 0.78 -12.96 -15.44
N LYS A 129 2.10 -12.92 -15.25
CA LYS A 129 2.76 -12.10 -14.23
C LYS A 129 2.47 -10.61 -14.46
N GLN A 130 2.59 -10.17 -15.71
CA GLN A 130 2.29 -8.81 -16.13
C GLN A 130 0.81 -8.45 -15.95
N ALA A 131 -0.12 -9.36 -16.31
CA ALA A 131 -1.54 -9.16 -16.11
C ALA A 131 -1.86 -8.98 -14.62
N LEU A 132 -1.32 -9.86 -13.76
CA LEU A 132 -1.52 -9.81 -12.32
C LEU A 132 -1.07 -8.46 -11.74
N ILE A 133 0.16 -8.03 -12.05
CA ILE A 133 0.71 -6.76 -11.58
C ILE A 133 -0.12 -5.58 -12.11
N ALA A 134 -0.48 -5.57 -13.40
CA ALA A 134 -1.24 -4.47 -13.98
C ALA A 134 -2.64 -4.28 -13.37
N THR A 135 -3.25 -5.36 -12.86
CA THR A 135 -4.64 -5.33 -12.37
C THR A 135 -4.78 -5.28 -10.87
N GLU A 136 -3.99 -6.06 -10.15
CA GLU A 136 -4.15 -6.23 -8.70
C GLU A 136 -3.22 -5.29 -7.92
N ASP A 137 -2.03 -5.00 -8.45
CA ASP A 137 -1.02 -4.25 -7.72
C ASP A 137 0.01 -3.58 -8.64
N GLN A 138 -0.34 -2.38 -9.10
CA GLN A 138 0.41 -1.70 -10.15
C GLN A 138 1.78 -1.19 -9.72
N ARG A 139 1.99 -1.03 -8.41
CA ARG A 139 3.24 -0.57 -7.80
C ARG A 139 3.89 -1.70 -7.01
N PHE A 140 3.60 -2.95 -7.38
CA PHE A 140 4.03 -4.14 -6.65
C PHE A 140 5.51 -4.12 -6.27
N TYR A 141 6.38 -3.63 -7.16
CA TYR A 141 7.83 -3.57 -6.90
C TYR A 141 8.30 -2.35 -6.09
N GLU A 142 7.42 -1.40 -5.79
CA GLU A 142 7.75 -0.11 -5.15
C GLU A 142 7.39 -0.07 -3.66
N HIS A 143 6.71 -1.09 -3.13
CA HIS A 143 6.25 -1.12 -1.74
C HIS A 143 6.67 -2.41 -1.01
N TRP A 144 6.40 -2.47 0.30
CA TRP A 144 6.86 -3.53 1.22
C TRP A 144 5.68 -4.30 1.84
N GLY A 145 4.80 -4.84 0.98
CA GLY A 145 3.60 -5.58 1.41
C GLY A 145 2.34 -4.73 1.54
N VAL A 146 2.45 -3.45 1.89
CA VAL A 146 1.35 -2.49 1.92
C VAL A 146 1.71 -1.29 1.05
N ASP A 147 0.74 -0.76 0.30
CA ASP A 147 0.91 0.44 -0.53
C ASP A 147 0.20 1.66 0.11
N PRO A 148 0.94 2.56 0.80
CA PRO A 148 0.36 3.78 1.37
C PRO A 148 -0.25 4.73 0.33
N GLN A 149 0.35 4.81 -0.87
CA GLN A 149 -0.18 5.68 -1.92
C GLN A 149 -1.51 5.15 -2.47
N ALA A 150 -1.63 3.83 -2.64
CA ALA A 150 -2.90 3.21 -3.03
C ALA A 150 -3.98 3.40 -1.96
N ILE A 151 -3.61 3.33 -0.67
CA ILE A 151 -4.53 3.61 0.44
C ILE A 151 -5.02 5.06 0.41
N VAL A 152 -4.09 6.03 0.32
CA VAL A 152 -4.45 7.45 0.25
C VAL A 152 -5.32 7.74 -0.98
N ALA A 153 -4.97 7.18 -2.14
CA ALA A 153 -5.76 7.32 -3.35
C ALA A 153 -7.15 6.70 -3.21
N ALA A 154 -7.29 5.56 -2.51
CA ALA A 154 -8.58 4.94 -2.27
C ALA A 154 -9.47 5.75 -1.33
N VAL A 155 -8.89 6.35 -0.30
CA VAL A 155 -9.61 7.27 0.58
C VAL A 155 -10.07 8.51 -0.19
N ALA A 156 -9.19 9.09 -1.01
CA ALA A 156 -9.54 10.25 -1.84
C ALA A 156 -10.70 9.94 -2.80
N ASP A 157 -10.62 8.82 -3.53
CA ASP A 157 -11.71 8.38 -4.42
C ASP A 157 -13.02 8.21 -3.64
N MET A 158 -12.99 7.58 -2.47
CA MET A 158 -14.17 7.38 -1.62
C MET A 158 -14.82 8.70 -1.19
N LEU A 159 -14.02 9.72 -0.86
CA LEU A 159 -14.52 11.06 -0.50
C LEU A 159 -15.19 11.77 -1.69
N THR A 160 -14.79 11.43 -2.92
CA THR A 160 -15.38 11.96 -4.16
C THR A 160 -16.51 11.10 -4.73
N GLY A 161 -16.94 10.06 -3.99
CA GLY A 161 -18.01 9.13 -4.42
C GLY A 161 -17.54 8.01 -5.36
N GLY A 162 -16.23 7.86 -5.57
CA GLY A 162 -15.63 6.75 -6.29
C GLY A 162 -15.33 5.54 -5.39
N PHE A 163 -14.94 4.43 -6.00
CA PHE A 163 -14.44 3.25 -5.27
C PHE A 163 -13.30 2.58 -6.04
N ARG A 164 -12.17 2.40 -5.36
CA ARG A 164 -11.03 1.63 -5.87
C ARG A 164 -10.50 0.70 -4.79
N GLY A 165 -9.86 -0.39 -5.22
CA GLY A 165 -9.11 -1.26 -4.31
C GLY A 165 -7.79 -0.62 -3.89
N ALA A 166 -7.40 -0.87 -2.64
CA ALA A 166 -6.08 -0.52 -2.08
C ALA A 166 -5.30 -1.75 -1.58
N SER A 167 -5.79 -2.96 -1.86
CA SER A 167 -5.13 -4.19 -1.37
C SER A 167 -4.04 -4.64 -2.34
N THR A 168 -2.86 -4.92 -1.81
CA THR A 168 -1.69 -5.43 -2.56
C THR A 168 -1.79 -6.93 -2.83
N ILE A 169 -0.98 -7.44 -3.75
CA ILE A 169 -0.85 -8.90 -3.97
C ILE A 169 -0.45 -9.61 -2.67
N SER A 170 0.45 -9.03 -1.90
CA SER A 170 0.95 -9.60 -0.63
C SER A 170 -0.14 -9.68 0.44
N GLN A 171 -1.04 -8.69 0.53
CA GLN A 171 -2.21 -8.75 1.41
C GLN A 171 -3.20 -9.81 0.96
N GLN A 172 -3.42 -9.95 -0.35
CA GLN A 172 -4.28 -11.00 -0.87
C GLN A 172 -3.67 -12.39 -0.62
N LEU A 173 -2.34 -12.53 -0.74
CA LEU A 173 -1.62 -13.75 -0.42
C LEU A 173 -1.76 -14.10 1.06
N ALA A 174 -1.53 -13.14 1.96
CA ALA A 174 -1.71 -13.31 3.40
C ALA A 174 -3.12 -13.83 3.73
N ARG A 175 -4.16 -13.24 3.10
CA ARG A 175 -5.53 -13.74 3.23
C ARG A 175 -5.65 -15.18 2.74
N ASN A 176 -5.11 -15.51 1.56
CA ASN A 176 -5.23 -16.85 0.98
C ASN A 176 -4.57 -17.94 1.84
N LEU A 177 -3.39 -17.66 2.40
CA LEU A 177 -2.60 -18.62 3.19
C LEU A 177 -3.12 -18.78 4.62
N TYR A 178 -3.53 -17.69 5.26
CA TYR A 178 -3.87 -17.67 6.69
C TYR A 178 -5.36 -17.37 6.92
N ASN A 179 -6.22 -17.94 6.08
CA ASN A 179 -7.67 -17.68 6.16
C ASN A 179 -8.29 -18.00 7.53
N GLU A 180 -7.73 -18.94 8.28
CA GLU A 180 -8.23 -19.35 9.60
C GLU A 180 -7.78 -18.37 10.69
N GLU A 181 -6.54 -17.88 10.62
CA GLU A 181 -5.93 -16.96 11.59
C GLU A 181 -6.29 -15.49 11.33
N VAL A 182 -6.35 -15.11 10.06
CA VAL A 182 -6.78 -13.79 9.58
C VAL A 182 -8.30 -13.67 9.71
N GLY A 183 -9.03 -14.77 9.46
CA GLY A 183 -10.49 -14.83 9.48
C GLY A 183 -11.13 -14.47 8.14
N ARG A 184 -12.42 -14.82 7.98
CA ARG A 184 -13.17 -14.63 6.72
C ARG A 184 -14.05 -13.37 6.68
N ALA A 185 -14.40 -12.82 7.83
CA ALA A 185 -15.31 -11.66 7.93
C ALA A 185 -14.57 -10.35 7.61
N VAL A 186 -15.14 -9.52 6.73
CA VAL A 186 -14.53 -8.24 6.31
C VAL A 186 -14.60 -7.20 7.44
N THR A 187 -13.69 -7.31 8.41
CA THR A 187 -13.59 -6.43 9.58
C THR A 187 -12.26 -5.68 9.62
N ILE A 188 -12.19 -4.57 10.38
CA ILE A 188 -10.96 -3.79 10.58
C ILE A 188 -9.84 -4.64 11.22
N PRO A 189 -10.10 -5.45 12.26
CA PRO A 189 -9.09 -6.35 12.83
C PRO A 189 -8.52 -7.32 11.80
N ARG A 190 -9.38 -7.96 11.00
CA ARG A 190 -8.93 -8.84 9.92
C ARG A 190 -8.04 -8.10 8.93
N LYS A 191 -8.46 -6.91 8.49
CA LYS A 191 -7.70 -6.14 7.51
C LYS A 191 -6.32 -5.73 8.05
N THR A 192 -6.25 -5.48 9.34
CA THR A 192 -5.01 -5.20 10.06
C THR A 192 -4.09 -6.41 10.09
N LYS A 193 -4.63 -7.60 10.41
CA LYS A 193 -3.88 -8.87 10.32
C LYS A 193 -3.33 -9.10 8.91
N GLU A 194 -4.15 -8.92 7.86
CA GLU A 194 -3.68 -9.00 6.47
C GLU A 194 -2.49 -8.07 6.18
N MET A 195 -2.54 -6.83 6.68
CA MET A 195 -1.47 -5.84 6.49
C MET A 195 -0.18 -6.29 7.16
N VAL A 196 -0.23 -6.69 8.43
CA VAL A 196 0.99 -7.10 9.14
C VAL A 196 1.57 -8.38 8.55
N THR A 197 0.75 -9.36 8.25
CA THR A 197 1.22 -10.60 7.60
C THR A 197 1.81 -10.33 6.23
N ALA A 198 1.26 -9.41 5.43
CA ALA A 198 1.83 -9.03 4.13
C ALA A 198 3.22 -8.41 4.26
N VAL A 199 3.43 -7.56 5.27
CA VAL A 199 4.74 -6.99 5.59
C VAL A 199 5.72 -8.08 5.98
N GLU A 200 5.28 -9.01 6.81
CA GLU A 200 6.09 -10.07 7.38
C GLU A 200 6.48 -11.13 6.33
N LEU A 201 5.60 -11.38 5.35
CA LEU A 201 5.89 -12.14 4.14
C LEU A 201 6.99 -11.46 3.31
N GLU A 202 6.88 -10.16 3.05
CA GLU A 202 7.87 -9.44 2.21
C GLU A 202 9.21 -9.20 2.90
N ARG A 203 9.30 -9.38 4.22
CA ARG A 203 10.58 -9.43 4.94
C ARG A 203 11.34 -10.74 4.72
N ARG A 204 10.64 -11.84 4.48
CA ARG A 204 11.23 -13.19 4.32
C ARG A 204 11.36 -13.62 2.86
N TYR A 205 10.44 -13.19 2.01
CA TYR A 205 10.34 -13.64 0.63
C TYR A 205 10.54 -12.48 -0.35
N THR A 206 11.24 -12.79 -1.43
CA THR A 206 11.40 -11.89 -2.57
C THR A 206 10.09 -11.67 -3.30
N LYS A 207 9.98 -10.57 -4.05
CA LYS A 207 8.81 -10.25 -4.90
C LYS A 207 8.48 -11.38 -5.89
N ARG A 208 9.48 -12.12 -6.36
CA ARG A 208 9.29 -13.27 -7.25
C ARG A 208 8.60 -14.43 -6.53
N GLU A 209 9.09 -14.78 -5.34
CA GLU A 209 8.48 -15.83 -4.52
C GLU A 209 7.06 -15.47 -4.09
N ILE A 210 6.78 -14.20 -3.79
CA ILE A 210 5.42 -13.73 -3.49
C ILE A 210 4.47 -13.97 -4.67
N ILE A 211 4.87 -13.61 -5.90
CA ILE A 211 4.06 -13.88 -7.10
C ILE A 211 3.87 -15.39 -7.32
N GLU A 212 4.94 -16.17 -7.14
CA GLU A 212 4.91 -17.62 -7.27
C GLU A 212 3.90 -18.24 -6.28
N MET A 213 4.04 -17.96 -5.00
CA MET A 213 3.14 -18.44 -3.95
C MET A 213 1.70 -17.98 -4.19
N TYR A 214 1.49 -16.72 -4.59
CA TYR A 214 0.16 -16.21 -4.92
C TYR A 214 -0.48 -16.98 -6.08
N LEU A 215 0.24 -17.10 -7.19
CA LEU A 215 -0.28 -17.77 -8.38
C LEU A 215 -0.44 -19.27 -8.19
N ASN A 216 0.25 -19.89 -7.23
CA ASN A 216 0.06 -21.31 -6.89
C ASN A 216 -1.06 -21.55 -5.86
N THR A 217 -1.48 -20.54 -5.09
CA THR A 217 -2.49 -20.71 -4.04
C THR A 217 -3.84 -20.07 -4.33
N VAL A 218 -3.92 -19.10 -5.25
CA VAL A 218 -5.17 -18.40 -5.54
C VAL A 218 -6.23 -19.31 -6.18
N ASN A 219 -7.49 -19.12 -5.80
CA ASN A 219 -8.64 -19.88 -6.32
C ASN A 219 -9.16 -19.24 -7.62
N PHE A 220 -9.30 -20.03 -8.69
CA PHE A 220 -9.85 -19.64 -10.00
C PHE A 220 -11.30 -20.10 -10.24
N GLY A 221 -12.04 -20.38 -9.16
CA GLY A 221 -13.41 -20.87 -9.15
C GLY A 221 -13.54 -22.38 -8.92
N GLY A 222 -14.60 -22.81 -8.24
CA GLY A 222 -14.82 -24.23 -7.94
C GLY A 222 -13.70 -24.82 -7.09
N ASN A 223 -13.15 -25.96 -7.52
CA ASN A 223 -12.01 -26.63 -6.89
C ASN A 223 -10.68 -26.42 -7.66
N VAL A 224 -10.55 -25.31 -8.40
CA VAL A 224 -9.38 -25.01 -9.23
C VAL A 224 -8.48 -24.01 -8.48
N TYR A 225 -7.37 -24.49 -7.93
CA TYR A 225 -6.41 -23.68 -7.19
C TYR A 225 -5.08 -23.64 -7.92
N GLY A 226 -4.54 -22.43 -8.08
CA GLY A 226 -3.28 -22.21 -8.76
C GLY A 226 -3.40 -22.05 -10.27
N ILE A 227 -2.43 -21.35 -10.85
CA ILE A 227 -2.45 -20.94 -12.25
C ILE A 227 -2.26 -22.12 -13.21
N GLU A 228 -1.48 -23.14 -12.84
CA GLU A 228 -1.30 -24.34 -13.66
C GLU A 228 -2.61 -25.11 -13.78
N SER A 229 -3.28 -25.38 -12.65
CA SER A 229 -4.58 -26.03 -12.64
C SER A 229 -5.62 -25.22 -13.42
N ALA A 230 -5.58 -23.89 -13.35
CA ALA A 230 -6.46 -23.01 -14.13
C ALA A 230 -6.16 -23.08 -15.63
N ALA A 231 -4.89 -23.05 -16.03
CA ALA A 231 -4.47 -23.14 -17.42
C ALA A 231 -4.93 -24.47 -18.05
N GLN A 232 -4.79 -25.57 -17.32
CA GLN A 232 -5.24 -26.89 -17.75
C GLN A 232 -6.77 -26.96 -17.82
N THR A 233 -7.46 -26.49 -16.78
CA THR A 233 -8.93 -26.57 -16.70
C THR A 233 -9.62 -25.74 -17.78
N TYR A 234 -9.17 -24.50 -18.00
CA TYR A 234 -9.88 -23.57 -18.89
C TYR A 234 -9.38 -23.61 -20.34
N TYR A 235 -8.15 -24.08 -20.58
CA TYR A 235 -7.53 -24.01 -21.90
C TYR A 235 -6.81 -25.30 -22.34
N GLY A 236 -6.71 -26.33 -21.48
CA GLY A 236 -5.95 -27.54 -21.78
C GLY A 236 -4.46 -27.28 -22.02
N ARG A 237 -3.89 -26.25 -21.38
CA ARG A 237 -2.51 -25.79 -21.60
C ARG A 237 -1.74 -25.70 -20.29
N ARG A 238 -0.41 -25.81 -20.39
CA ARG A 238 0.50 -25.47 -19.29
C ARG A 238 0.51 -23.96 -19.04
N ALA A 239 0.68 -23.52 -17.80
CA ALA A 239 0.77 -22.10 -17.44
C ALA A 239 1.90 -21.38 -18.19
N ALA A 240 2.99 -22.09 -18.51
CA ALA A 240 4.10 -21.61 -19.34
C ALA A 240 3.72 -21.25 -20.78
N LYS A 241 2.56 -21.74 -21.27
CA LYS A 241 2.10 -21.62 -22.66
C LYS A 241 0.85 -20.76 -22.80
N LEU A 242 0.46 -20.05 -21.74
CA LEU A 242 -0.64 -19.09 -21.79
C LEU A 242 -0.21 -17.86 -22.60
N ASP A 243 -1.06 -17.51 -23.57
CA ASP A 243 -0.92 -16.24 -24.29
C ASP A 243 -1.49 -15.06 -23.49
N THR A 244 -1.32 -13.84 -24.02
CA THR A 244 -1.79 -12.60 -23.39
C THR A 244 -3.31 -12.56 -23.16
N LEU A 245 -4.11 -13.09 -24.09
CA LEU A 245 -5.58 -13.07 -23.96
C LEU A 245 -6.04 -14.06 -22.89
N GLN A 246 -5.45 -15.25 -22.87
CA GLN A 246 -5.72 -16.28 -21.86
C GLN A 246 -5.29 -15.80 -20.48
N ALA A 247 -4.08 -15.25 -20.36
CA ALA A 247 -3.57 -14.64 -19.13
C ALA A 247 -4.51 -13.53 -18.60
N ALA A 248 -4.87 -12.58 -19.47
CA ALA A 248 -5.78 -11.50 -19.11
C ALA A 248 -7.17 -11.99 -18.69
N THR A 249 -7.64 -13.11 -19.26
CA THR A 249 -8.92 -13.72 -18.89
C THR A 249 -8.86 -14.37 -17.51
N LEU A 250 -7.84 -15.19 -17.25
CA LEU A 250 -7.68 -15.88 -15.97
C LEU A 250 -7.45 -14.89 -14.83
N ILE A 251 -6.55 -13.92 -15.01
CA ILE A 251 -6.31 -12.88 -14.00
C ILE A 251 -7.55 -12.00 -13.82
N GLY A 252 -8.22 -11.62 -14.90
CA GLY A 252 -9.44 -10.81 -14.82
C GLY A 252 -10.54 -11.47 -13.99
N MET A 253 -10.62 -12.79 -14.03
CA MET A 253 -11.58 -13.60 -13.30
C MET A 253 -11.39 -13.57 -11.77
N LEU A 254 -10.17 -13.35 -11.27
CA LEU A 254 -9.85 -13.34 -9.84
C LEU A 254 -10.70 -12.34 -9.04
N ARG A 255 -11.11 -11.23 -9.67
CA ARG A 255 -11.98 -10.23 -9.04
C ARG A 255 -13.31 -10.81 -8.54
N ALA A 256 -13.87 -11.78 -9.28
CA ALA A 256 -15.09 -12.48 -8.92
C ALA A 256 -15.20 -13.76 -9.75
N THR A 257 -14.64 -14.86 -9.22
CA THR A 257 -14.40 -16.12 -9.96
C THR A 257 -15.65 -16.73 -10.57
N SER A 258 -16.81 -16.60 -9.90
CA SER A 258 -18.10 -17.07 -10.42
C SER A 258 -18.65 -16.13 -11.52
N TYR A 259 -18.61 -14.82 -11.30
CA TYR A 259 -19.23 -13.83 -12.18
C TYR A 259 -18.45 -13.62 -13.49
N TYR A 260 -17.12 -13.69 -13.42
CA TYR A 260 -16.22 -13.55 -14.57
C TYR A 260 -15.72 -14.89 -15.11
N ASN A 261 -16.39 -15.99 -14.78
CA ASN A 261 -16.04 -17.30 -15.29
C ASN A 261 -16.21 -17.37 -16.82
N PRO A 262 -15.18 -17.71 -17.62
CA PRO A 262 -15.25 -17.66 -19.07
C PRO A 262 -16.13 -18.76 -19.69
N VAL A 263 -16.37 -19.85 -18.96
CA VAL A 263 -17.25 -20.95 -19.38
C VAL A 263 -18.71 -20.61 -19.07
N ARG A 264 -18.97 -20.10 -17.85
CA ARG A 264 -20.34 -19.81 -17.40
C ARG A 264 -20.86 -18.46 -17.91
N ASN A 265 -20.00 -17.45 -17.97
CA ASN A 265 -20.34 -16.05 -18.24
C ASN A 265 -19.37 -15.42 -19.27
N PRO A 266 -19.35 -15.91 -20.53
CA PRO A 266 -18.33 -15.54 -21.52
C PRO A 266 -18.33 -14.04 -21.85
N GLN A 267 -19.50 -13.39 -21.87
CA GLN A 267 -19.59 -11.95 -22.14
C GLN A 267 -18.95 -11.12 -21.02
N HIS A 268 -19.20 -11.49 -19.77
CA HIS A 268 -18.64 -10.79 -18.60
C HIS A 268 -17.13 -11.01 -18.52
N ALA A 269 -16.68 -12.25 -18.76
CA ALA A 269 -15.27 -12.59 -18.84
C ALA A 269 -14.56 -11.79 -19.93
N LYS A 270 -15.16 -11.67 -21.13
CA LYS A 270 -14.62 -10.87 -22.24
C LYS A 270 -14.48 -9.39 -21.88
N GLN A 271 -15.52 -8.80 -21.27
CA GLN A 271 -15.49 -7.40 -20.83
C GLN A 271 -14.38 -7.18 -19.80
N ARG A 272 -14.29 -8.07 -18.79
CA ARG A 272 -13.28 -7.98 -17.75
C ARG A 272 -11.86 -8.18 -18.29
N ARG A 273 -11.65 -9.16 -19.17
CA ARG A 273 -10.38 -9.36 -19.89
C ARG A 273 -9.96 -8.09 -20.63
N ASN A 274 -10.88 -7.42 -21.31
CA ASN A 274 -10.56 -6.18 -22.02
C ASN A 274 -10.12 -5.06 -21.07
N VAL A 275 -10.66 -4.99 -19.85
CA VAL A 275 -10.16 -4.10 -18.79
C VAL A 275 -8.73 -4.47 -18.41
N VAL A 276 -8.41 -5.76 -18.24
CA VAL A 276 -7.05 -6.22 -17.95
C VAL A 276 -6.08 -5.84 -19.06
N LEU A 277 -6.43 -6.09 -20.32
CA LEU A 277 -5.60 -5.73 -21.48
C LEU A 277 -5.34 -4.22 -21.55
N ARG A 278 -6.37 -3.40 -21.28
CA ARG A 278 -6.22 -1.94 -21.20
C ARG A 278 -5.19 -1.55 -20.13
N LEU A 279 -5.28 -2.13 -18.93
CA LEU A 279 -4.35 -1.85 -17.83
C LEU A 279 -2.93 -2.33 -18.15
N MET A 280 -2.77 -3.50 -18.79
CA MET A 280 -1.47 -3.98 -19.25
C MET A 280 -0.83 -3.04 -20.26
N ARG A 281 -1.65 -2.46 -21.17
CA ARG A 281 -1.19 -1.48 -22.15
C ARG A 281 -0.79 -0.15 -21.49
N GLU A 282 -1.58 0.35 -20.56
CA GLU A 282 -1.25 1.55 -19.77
C GLU A 282 0.08 1.41 -19.02
N ARG A 283 0.47 0.17 -18.69
CA ARG A 283 1.75 -0.18 -18.07
C ARG A 283 2.87 -0.51 -19.06
N GLY A 284 2.61 -0.44 -20.37
CA GLY A 284 3.61 -0.73 -21.41
C GLY A 284 3.98 -2.21 -21.54
N PHE A 285 3.20 -3.13 -20.95
CA PHE A 285 3.48 -4.56 -21.05
C PHE A 285 3.10 -5.15 -22.41
N ILE A 286 2.17 -4.51 -23.12
CA ILE A 286 1.73 -4.89 -24.46
C ILE A 286 1.72 -3.67 -25.38
N GLY A 287 2.06 -3.88 -26.65
CA GLY A 287 2.11 -2.82 -27.67
C GLY A 287 0.73 -2.30 -28.07
N ALA A 288 0.73 -1.19 -28.83
CA ALA A 288 -0.46 -0.76 -29.57
C ALA A 288 -0.83 -1.82 -30.64
N PRO A 289 -2.13 -1.97 -30.98
CA PRO A 289 -2.57 -2.88 -32.04
C PRO A 289 -1.98 -2.51 -33.40
#